data_AF-A0A962RNI3-F1
#
_entry.id   AF-A0A962RNI3-F1
#
_cell.length_a   1.000
_cell.length_b   1.000
_cell.length_c   1.000
_cell.angle_alpha   90.00
_cell.angle_beta   90.00
_cell.angle_gamma   90.00
#
_symmetry.space_group_name_H-M   'P 1'
#
loop_
_entity.id
_entity.type
_entity.pdbx_description
1 polymer ?
#
loop_
_entity_poly.entity_id
_entity_poly.type
_entity_poly.pdbx_seq_one_letter_code
_entity_poly.pdbx_strand_id
1 'polypeptide(L)'
;MLSINTNLASLGAQRSLNMSQSSLERSVQRLSTGLRVNGASDDAAGLAIAERMTSHVRGNTVAIRNANDGVSMLQVADGALAEITRDLQRIRDLGVQAANGTNSDSDRLAIENEITQLLENIDQTAKTTQFNGRSLFDAGSGNASNLDENEKAALLSLHTFALRASEQRIKTYYGIDGNNANLAVELRTFTDGAGNTAARVGSSVNTTTNVATQHTMQVDMADFTPPNLPNGGNAPFYNDRIIMHEMVHAVMG
;
A
#
# COMPACT_ATOMS: atom_id res chain seq x y z
N MET A 1 -65.31 13.57 -53.32
CA MET A 1 -64.59 12.63 -54.22
C MET A 1 -64.02 11.50 -53.39
N LEU A 2 -64.57 10.29 -53.50
CA LEU A 2 -63.81 9.09 -53.16
C LEU A 2 -62.77 8.89 -54.26
N SER A 3 -61.49 9.11 -53.95
CA SER A 3 -60.40 8.77 -54.87
C SER A 3 -60.32 7.25 -54.99
N ILE A 4 -60.55 6.72 -56.20
CA ILE A 4 -60.43 5.31 -56.55
C ILE A 4 -58.94 4.86 -56.56
N ASN A 5 -58.00 5.81 -56.58
CA ASN A 5 -56.57 5.54 -56.66
C ASN A 5 -55.86 5.42 -55.29
N THR A 6 -56.50 5.80 -54.18
CA THR A 6 -55.90 5.65 -52.84
C THR A 6 -56.97 5.27 -51.82
N ASN A 7 -57.01 3.99 -51.44
CA ASN A 7 -57.97 3.48 -50.47
C ASN A 7 -57.51 3.79 -49.04
N LEU A 8 -58.07 4.85 -48.45
CA LEU A 8 -57.73 5.32 -47.12
C LEU A 8 -58.07 4.29 -46.01
N ALA A 9 -59.13 3.50 -46.19
CA ALA A 9 -59.52 2.46 -45.23
C ALA A 9 -58.50 1.30 -45.23
N SER A 10 -58.05 0.88 -46.42
CA SER A 10 -56.97 -0.11 -46.58
C SER A 10 -55.65 0.40 -45.99
N LEU A 11 -55.30 1.67 -46.24
CA LEU A 11 -54.11 2.30 -45.67
C LEU A 11 -54.18 2.41 -44.12
N GLY A 12 -55.38 2.61 -43.56
CA GLY A 12 -55.63 2.57 -42.12
C GLY A 12 -55.46 1.17 -41.53
N ALA A 13 -56.00 0.15 -42.19
CA ALA A 13 -55.84 -1.25 -41.81
C ALA A 13 -54.37 -1.69 -41.89
N GLN A 14 -53.66 -1.32 -42.94
CA GLN A 14 -52.25 -1.64 -43.12
C GLN A 14 -51.34 -0.95 -42.09
N ARG A 15 -51.63 0.30 -41.72
CA ARG A 15 -50.94 0.97 -40.59
C ARG A 15 -51.18 0.25 -39.27
N SER A 16 -52.41 -0.19 -39.00
CA SER A 16 -52.76 -0.93 -37.78
C SER A 16 -52.08 -2.31 -37.74
N LEU A 17 -52.02 -3.00 -38.88
CA LEU A 17 -51.28 -4.26 -39.02
C LEU A 17 -49.77 -4.07 -38.77
N ASN A 18 -49.16 -3.02 -39.33
CA ASN A 18 -47.74 -2.73 -39.09
C ASN A 18 -47.47 -2.43 -37.60
N MET A 19 -48.37 -1.73 -36.91
CA MET A 19 -48.28 -1.50 -35.46
C MET A 19 -48.37 -2.80 -34.65
N SER A 20 -49.30 -3.69 -35.02
CA SER A 20 -49.42 -5.02 -34.40
C SER A 20 -48.20 -5.90 -34.67
N GLN A 21 -47.66 -5.88 -35.89
CA GLN A 21 -46.45 -6.60 -36.28
C GLN A 21 -45.24 -6.13 -35.46
N SER A 22 -45.02 -4.80 -35.35
CA SER A 22 -43.93 -4.25 -34.54
C SER A 22 -44.05 -4.59 -33.05
N SER A 23 -45.27 -4.74 -32.53
CA SER A 23 -45.51 -5.11 -31.14
C SER A 23 -45.27 -6.60 -30.90
N LEU A 24 -45.66 -7.45 -31.85
CA LEU A 24 -45.35 -8.88 -31.85
C LEU A 24 -43.83 -9.12 -31.93
N GLU A 25 -43.13 -8.42 -32.82
CA GLU A 25 -41.67 -8.49 -32.94
C GLU A 25 -40.97 -8.17 -31.61
N ARG A 26 -41.40 -7.11 -30.92
CA ARG A 26 -40.89 -6.78 -29.56
C ARG A 26 -41.18 -7.87 -28.54
N SER A 27 -42.39 -8.45 -28.54
CA SER A 27 -42.74 -9.56 -27.64
C SER A 27 -41.90 -10.80 -27.90
N VAL A 28 -41.65 -11.14 -29.17
CA VAL A 28 -40.76 -12.26 -29.56
C VAL A 28 -39.32 -11.99 -29.13
N GLN A 29 -38.83 -10.76 -29.29
CA GLN A 29 -37.48 -10.38 -28.86
C GLN A 29 -37.30 -10.47 -27.34
N ARG A 30 -38.29 -10.02 -26.56
CA ARG A 30 -38.30 -10.17 -25.10
C ARG A 30 -38.39 -11.63 -24.68
N LEU A 31 -39.18 -12.45 -25.37
CA LEU A 31 -39.26 -13.89 -25.11
C LEU A 31 -37.92 -14.59 -25.39
N SER A 32 -37.27 -14.26 -26.52
CA SER A 32 -36.00 -14.86 -26.92
C SER A 32 -34.85 -14.50 -25.97
N THR A 33 -34.82 -13.27 -25.46
CA THR A 33 -33.77 -12.81 -24.53
C THR A 33 -34.08 -13.07 -23.07
N GLY A 34 -35.35 -13.31 -22.71
CA GLY A 34 -35.82 -13.37 -21.33
C GLY A 34 -35.73 -12.03 -20.58
N LEU A 35 -35.30 -10.95 -21.25
CA LEU A 35 -35.11 -9.63 -20.65
C LEU A 35 -36.33 -8.75 -20.92
N ARG A 36 -36.83 -8.11 -19.86
CA ARG A 36 -38.00 -7.21 -19.96
C ARG A 36 -37.67 -5.88 -20.65
N VAL A 37 -36.41 -5.44 -20.55
CA VAL A 37 -35.84 -4.26 -21.22
C VAL A 37 -34.65 -4.75 -22.03
N ASN A 38 -34.70 -4.63 -23.36
CA ASN A 38 -33.68 -5.16 -24.26
C ASN A 38 -32.73 -4.06 -24.81
N GLY A 39 -33.16 -2.79 -24.76
CA GLY A 39 -32.37 -1.67 -25.23
C GLY A 39 -32.78 -0.35 -24.58
N ALA A 40 -31.91 0.65 -24.67
CA ALA A 40 -32.13 1.98 -24.07
C ALA A 40 -33.38 2.69 -24.61
N SER A 41 -33.86 2.30 -25.79
CA SER A 41 -35.10 2.80 -26.40
C SER A 41 -36.37 2.36 -25.67
N ASP A 42 -36.34 1.23 -24.93
CA ASP A 42 -37.50 0.70 -24.20
C ASP A 42 -37.60 1.28 -22.78
N ASP A 43 -36.48 1.43 -22.07
CA ASP A 43 -36.36 2.06 -20.74
C ASP A 43 -34.89 2.40 -20.43
N ALA A 44 -34.46 3.61 -20.79
CA ALA A 44 -33.08 4.06 -20.60
C ALA A 44 -32.65 4.09 -19.12
N ALA A 45 -33.57 4.46 -18.21
CA ALA A 45 -33.27 4.53 -16.78
C ALA A 45 -33.19 3.14 -16.14
N GLY A 46 -34.12 2.25 -16.48
CA GLY A 46 -34.11 0.85 -16.04
C GLY A 46 -32.90 0.09 -16.56
N LEU A 47 -32.52 0.31 -17.82
CA LEU A 47 -31.30 -0.28 -18.39
C LEU A 47 -30.04 0.24 -17.69
N ALA A 48 -29.92 1.55 -17.45
CA ALA A 48 -28.76 2.13 -16.77
C ALA A 48 -28.59 1.59 -15.33
N ILE A 49 -29.69 1.42 -14.59
CA ILE A 49 -29.66 0.79 -13.26
C ILE A 49 -29.25 -0.68 -13.36
N ALA A 50 -29.79 -1.43 -14.32
CA ALA A 50 -29.47 -2.85 -14.52
C ALA A 50 -27.99 -3.05 -14.92
N GLU A 51 -27.44 -2.20 -15.78
CA GLU A 51 -26.02 -2.20 -16.14
C GLU A 51 -25.13 -1.87 -14.94
N ARG A 52 -25.52 -0.88 -14.13
CA ARG A 52 -24.82 -0.56 -12.88
C ARG A 52 -24.85 -1.74 -11.91
N MET A 53 -26.00 -2.37 -11.70
CA MET A 53 -26.11 -3.56 -10.86
C MET A 53 -25.28 -4.72 -11.42
N THR A 54 -25.25 -4.91 -12.73
CA THR A 54 -24.41 -5.92 -13.38
C THR A 54 -22.92 -5.63 -13.16
N SER A 55 -22.51 -4.36 -13.25
CA SER A 55 -21.15 -3.93 -12.94
C SER A 55 -20.78 -4.20 -11.47
N HIS A 56 -21.68 -3.89 -10.54
CA HIS A 56 -21.51 -4.22 -9.12
C HIS A 56 -21.41 -5.72 -8.88
N VAL A 57 -22.25 -6.55 -9.52
CA VAL A 57 -22.17 -8.02 -9.41
C VAL A 57 -20.83 -8.52 -9.91
N ARG A 58 -20.35 -8.05 -11.06
CA ARG A 58 -19.02 -8.41 -11.59
C ARG A 58 -17.91 -7.97 -10.64
N GLY A 59 -18.00 -6.75 -10.10
CA GLY A 59 -17.08 -6.22 -9.10
C GLY A 59 -17.06 -7.08 -7.83
N ASN A 60 -18.22 -7.45 -7.31
CA ASN A 60 -18.35 -8.32 -6.13
C ASN A 60 -17.79 -9.72 -6.39
N THR A 61 -17.99 -10.30 -7.57
CA THR A 61 -17.40 -11.60 -7.90
C THR A 61 -15.86 -11.57 -7.84
N VAL A 62 -15.25 -10.48 -8.33
CA VAL A 62 -13.80 -10.29 -8.23
C VAL A 62 -13.39 -10.04 -6.76
N ALA A 63 -14.15 -9.23 -6.03
CA ALA A 63 -13.89 -8.98 -4.60
C ALA A 63 -13.94 -10.27 -3.76
N ILE A 64 -14.89 -11.17 -4.04
CA ILE A 64 -14.97 -12.48 -3.37
C ILE A 64 -13.73 -13.33 -3.70
N ARG A 65 -13.28 -13.34 -4.96
CA ARG A 65 -12.04 -14.05 -5.32
C ARG A 65 -10.83 -13.46 -4.58
N ASN A 66 -10.69 -12.14 -4.56
CA ASN A 66 -9.61 -11.47 -3.84
C ASN A 66 -9.67 -11.74 -2.33
N ALA A 67 -10.86 -11.80 -1.74
CA ALA A 67 -11.05 -12.16 -0.34
C ALA A 67 -10.62 -13.60 -0.07
N ASN A 68 -10.97 -14.54 -0.96
CA ASN A 68 -10.51 -15.93 -0.86
C ASN A 68 -8.98 -16.04 -0.98
N ASP A 69 -8.35 -15.29 -1.90
CA ASP A 69 -6.90 -15.23 -2.00
C ASP A 69 -6.27 -14.67 -0.71
N GLY A 70 -6.90 -13.67 -0.09
CA GLY A 70 -6.51 -13.15 1.22
C GLY A 70 -6.66 -14.18 2.33
N VAL A 71 -7.71 -14.99 2.34
CA VAL A 71 -7.88 -16.10 3.29
C VAL A 71 -6.80 -17.15 3.10
N SER A 72 -6.50 -17.54 1.86
CA SER A 72 -5.41 -18.48 1.57
C SER A 72 -4.05 -17.94 2.00
N MET A 73 -3.80 -16.64 1.80
CA MET A 73 -2.60 -15.97 2.30
C MET A 73 -2.50 -16.05 3.82
N LEU A 74 -3.60 -15.75 4.53
CA LEU A 74 -3.65 -15.84 5.99
C LEU A 74 -3.46 -17.26 6.51
N GLN A 75 -3.96 -18.28 5.82
CA GLN A 75 -3.75 -19.68 6.19
C GLN A 75 -2.27 -20.09 6.09
N VAL A 76 -1.57 -19.63 5.05
CA VAL A 76 -0.12 -19.85 4.94
C VAL A 76 0.63 -19.11 6.04
N ALA A 77 0.23 -17.86 6.33
CA ALA A 77 0.80 -17.11 7.45
C ALA A 77 0.57 -17.80 8.80
N ASP A 78 -0.64 -18.29 9.06
CA ASP A 78 -1.02 -18.96 10.30
C ASP A 78 -0.24 -20.27 10.49
N GLY A 79 -0.05 -21.06 9.42
CA GLY A 79 0.78 -22.25 9.45
C GLY A 79 2.24 -21.96 9.83
N ALA A 80 2.82 -20.89 9.28
CA ALA A 80 4.17 -20.47 9.62
C ALA A 80 4.28 -19.92 11.05
N LEU A 81 3.29 -19.13 11.51
CA LEU A 81 3.23 -18.64 12.89
C LEU A 81 3.04 -19.77 13.91
N ALA A 82 2.33 -20.83 13.55
CA ALA A 82 2.21 -22.02 14.39
C ALA A 82 3.56 -22.72 14.58
N GLU A 83 4.41 -22.77 13.56
CA GLU A 83 5.79 -23.28 13.67
C GLU A 83 6.63 -22.41 14.60
N ILE A 84 6.64 -21.09 14.36
CA ILE A 84 7.34 -20.12 15.19
C ILE A 84 6.88 -20.21 16.65
N THR A 85 5.58 -20.39 16.89
CA THR A 85 5.03 -20.53 18.24
C THR A 85 5.55 -21.80 18.93
N ARG A 86 5.69 -22.91 18.20
CA ARG A 86 6.24 -24.15 18.74
C ARG A 86 7.72 -23.99 19.11
N ASP A 87 8.51 -23.34 18.26
CA ASP A 87 9.91 -23.05 18.52
C ASP A 87 10.08 -22.14 19.74
N LEU A 88 9.26 -21.09 19.86
CA LEU A 88 9.26 -20.20 21.04
C LEU A 88 8.86 -20.92 22.33
N GLN A 89 7.91 -21.87 22.26
CA GLN A 89 7.57 -22.71 23.41
C GLN A 89 8.75 -23.60 23.80
N ARG A 90 9.45 -24.19 22.84
CA ARG A 90 10.68 -24.97 23.09
C ARG A 90 11.79 -24.12 23.71
N ILE A 91 12.01 -22.91 23.22
CA ILE A 91 12.97 -21.96 23.80
C ILE A 91 12.59 -21.63 25.26
N ARG A 92 11.30 -21.45 25.56
CA ARG A 92 10.84 -21.24 26.94
C ARG A 92 11.17 -22.43 27.84
N ASP A 93 10.91 -23.66 27.37
CA ASP A 93 11.22 -24.87 28.12
C ASP A 93 12.73 -25.00 28.39
N LEU A 94 13.55 -24.69 27.37
CA LEU A 94 15.01 -24.65 27.47
C LEU A 94 15.50 -23.57 28.44
N GLY A 95 14.85 -22.40 28.46
CA GLY A 95 15.15 -21.33 29.42
C GLY A 95 14.88 -21.74 30.87
N VAL A 96 13.78 -22.45 31.12
CA VAL A 96 13.48 -23.02 32.45
C VAL A 96 14.49 -24.12 32.80
N GLN A 97 14.88 -24.96 31.84
CA GLN A 97 15.92 -25.97 32.06
C GLN A 97 17.25 -25.31 32.41
N ALA A 98 17.69 -24.29 31.67
CA ALA A 98 18.92 -23.54 31.94
C ALA A 98 18.91 -22.81 33.29
N ALA A 99 17.74 -22.44 33.81
CA ALA A 99 17.59 -21.84 35.13
C ALA A 99 17.80 -22.83 36.29
N ASN A 100 17.83 -24.14 36.03
CA ASN A 100 18.07 -25.14 37.07
C ASN A 100 19.54 -25.12 37.55
N GLY A 101 19.73 -24.95 38.86
CA GLY A 101 21.05 -24.79 39.48
C GLY A 101 21.92 -26.07 39.49
N THR A 102 21.35 -27.22 39.15
CA THR A 102 22.07 -28.51 39.09
C THR A 102 22.75 -28.78 37.75
N ASN A 103 22.50 -27.95 36.72
CA ASN A 103 23.10 -28.14 35.40
C ASN A 103 24.55 -27.69 35.38
N SER A 104 25.40 -28.48 34.72
CA SER A 104 26.80 -28.14 34.51
C SER A 104 26.95 -27.02 33.47
N ASP A 105 28.12 -26.36 33.43
CA ASP A 105 28.40 -25.33 32.42
C ASP A 105 28.35 -25.90 30.99
N SER A 106 28.73 -27.17 30.79
CA SER A 106 28.58 -27.86 29.50
C SER A 106 27.13 -28.07 29.10
N ASP A 107 26.23 -28.34 30.06
CA ASP A 107 24.79 -28.51 29.77
C ASP A 107 24.16 -27.16 29.41
N ARG A 108 24.56 -26.09 30.10
CA ARG A 108 24.13 -24.72 29.79
C ARG A 108 24.55 -24.31 28.37
N LEU A 109 25.78 -24.64 27.97
CA LEU A 109 26.29 -24.37 26.62
C LEU A 109 25.54 -25.16 25.55
N ALA A 110 25.19 -26.43 25.82
CA ALA A 110 24.39 -27.24 24.90
C ALA A 110 22.97 -26.66 24.72
N ILE A 111 22.35 -26.21 25.81
CA ILE A 111 21.04 -25.54 25.78
C ILE A 111 21.10 -24.23 25.00
N GLU A 112 22.14 -23.42 25.18
CA GLU A 112 22.35 -22.17 24.43
C GLU A 112 22.48 -22.41 22.92
N ASN A 113 23.22 -23.46 22.53
CA ASN A 113 23.32 -23.86 21.13
C ASN A 113 21.97 -24.27 20.54
N GLU A 114 21.14 -25.02 21.29
CA GLU A 114 19.79 -25.39 20.85
C GLU A 114 18.88 -24.16 20.71
N ILE A 115 18.94 -23.22 21.67
CA ILE A 115 18.20 -21.95 21.58
C ILE A 115 18.63 -21.16 20.34
N THR A 116 19.93 -21.09 20.05
CA THR A 116 20.46 -20.37 18.89
C THR A 116 19.94 -20.97 17.58
N GLN A 117 19.93 -22.31 17.47
CA GLN A 117 19.37 -22.99 16.30
C GLN A 117 17.87 -22.74 16.13
N LEU A 118 17.11 -22.72 17.22
CA LEU A 118 15.68 -22.41 17.17
C LEU A 118 15.43 -20.96 16.75
N LEU A 119 16.25 -20.01 17.21
CA LEU A 119 16.18 -18.62 16.75
C LEU A 119 16.49 -18.49 15.26
N GLU A 120 17.52 -19.18 14.76
CA GLU A 120 17.84 -19.24 13.34
C GLU A 120 16.69 -19.84 12.51
N ASN A 121 16.04 -20.88 13.02
CA ASN A 121 14.88 -21.49 12.35
C ASN A 121 13.67 -20.53 12.28
N ILE A 122 13.41 -19.77 13.35
CA ILE A 122 12.37 -18.73 13.36
C ILE A 122 12.67 -17.67 12.29
N ASP A 123 13.90 -17.17 12.24
CA ASP A 123 14.36 -16.20 11.24
C ASP A 123 14.21 -16.74 9.81
N GLN A 124 14.58 -18.00 9.60
CA GLN A 124 14.47 -18.66 8.30
C GLN A 124 13.00 -18.85 7.90
N THR A 125 12.13 -19.24 8.83
CA THR A 125 10.69 -19.39 8.60
C THR A 125 10.09 -18.03 8.22
N ALA A 126 10.47 -16.96 8.91
CA ALA A 126 10.04 -15.61 8.57
C ALA A 126 10.50 -15.17 7.18
N LYS A 127 11.76 -15.44 6.80
CA LYS A 127 12.34 -15.05 5.51
C LYS A 127 11.82 -15.86 4.32
N THR A 128 11.52 -17.15 4.52
CA THR A 128 11.13 -18.07 3.44
C THR A 128 9.63 -18.22 3.25
N THR A 129 8.81 -17.78 4.22
CA THR A 129 7.35 -17.88 4.09
C THR A 129 6.84 -16.89 3.06
N GLN A 130 6.33 -17.44 1.95
CA GLN A 130 5.86 -16.66 0.80
C GLN A 130 4.49 -17.13 0.32
N PHE A 131 3.69 -16.19 -0.15
CA PHE A 131 2.43 -16.45 -0.85
C PHE A 131 2.48 -15.79 -2.22
N ASN A 132 2.28 -16.58 -3.29
CA ASN A 132 2.30 -16.10 -4.67
C ASN A 132 3.56 -15.25 -5.00
N GLY A 133 4.72 -15.71 -4.55
CA GLY A 133 6.02 -15.05 -4.77
C GLY A 133 6.27 -13.79 -3.95
N ARG A 134 5.39 -13.45 -2.99
CA ARG A 134 5.58 -12.32 -2.07
C ARG A 134 5.88 -12.85 -0.67
N SER A 135 6.93 -12.36 -0.04
CA SER A 135 7.21 -12.66 1.38
C SER A 135 6.10 -12.11 2.26
N LEU A 136 5.69 -12.88 3.26
CA LEU A 136 4.60 -12.52 4.18
C LEU A 136 5.09 -11.79 5.43
N PHE A 137 6.32 -12.07 5.87
CA PHE A 137 6.89 -11.53 7.11
C PHE A 137 8.13 -10.66 6.88
N ASP A 138 8.73 -10.72 5.69
CA ASP A 138 9.73 -9.75 5.29
C ASP A 138 9.00 -8.49 4.81
N ALA A 139 8.69 -7.60 5.75
CA ALA A 139 8.15 -6.28 5.46
C ALA A 139 9.24 -5.41 4.81
N GLY A 140 9.52 -5.67 3.53
CA GLY A 140 10.38 -4.84 2.72
C GLY A 140 11.76 -4.62 3.31
N SER A 141 12.61 -5.65 3.24
CA SER A 141 14.04 -5.45 2.97
C SER A 141 14.24 -4.70 1.63
N GLY A 142 13.83 -3.43 1.58
CA GLY A 142 14.35 -2.47 0.63
C GLY A 142 15.73 -2.06 1.12
N ASN A 143 16.76 -2.86 0.83
CA ASN A 143 18.18 -2.50 0.95
C ASN A 143 18.59 -1.76 2.25
N ALA A 144 18.17 -2.25 3.42
CA ALA A 144 18.62 -1.72 4.72
C ALA A 144 19.31 -2.82 5.55
N SER A 145 20.16 -3.62 4.92
CA SER A 145 20.85 -4.76 5.53
C SER A 145 21.93 -4.37 6.58
N ASN A 146 22.10 -3.10 6.92
CA ASN A 146 23.14 -2.62 7.85
C ASN A 146 22.68 -1.57 8.89
N LEU A 147 21.38 -1.39 9.13
CA LEU A 147 20.88 -0.39 10.10
C LEU A 147 20.37 -1.06 11.38
N ASP A 148 20.55 -0.38 12.53
CA ASP A 148 20.07 -0.83 13.84
C ASP A 148 18.53 -0.91 13.88
N GLU A 149 17.97 -1.72 14.77
CA GLU A 149 16.53 -1.96 14.86
C GLU A 149 15.74 -0.67 15.17
N ASN A 150 16.36 0.25 15.92
CA ASN A 150 15.79 1.57 16.19
C ASN A 150 15.80 2.48 14.95
N GLU A 151 16.84 2.38 14.12
CA GLU A 151 16.94 3.14 12.87
C GLU A 151 15.93 2.63 11.83
N LYS A 152 15.71 1.31 11.77
CA LYS A 152 14.65 0.71 10.95
C LYS A 152 13.26 1.14 11.41
N ALA A 153 12.98 1.13 12.72
CA ALA A 153 11.72 1.57 13.27
C ALA A 153 11.46 3.06 13.00
N ALA A 154 12.49 3.90 13.13
CA ALA A 154 12.42 5.32 12.79
C ALA A 154 12.12 5.53 11.30
N LEU A 155 12.84 4.84 10.40
CA LEU A 155 12.61 4.92 8.95
C LEU A 155 11.23 4.41 8.54
N LEU A 156 10.76 3.30 9.14
CA LEU A 156 9.44 2.75 8.88
C LEU A 156 8.33 3.71 9.32
N SER A 157 8.49 4.36 10.49
CA SER A 157 7.54 5.36 10.98
C SER A 157 7.50 6.60 10.08
N LEU A 158 8.66 7.05 9.61
CA LEU A 158 8.80 8.22 8.74
C LEU A 158 8.18 7.96 7.37
N HIS A 159 8.48 6.81 6.76
CA HIS A 159 7.94 6.44 5.45
C HIS A 159 6.43 6.13 5.48
N THR A 160 5.98 5.39 6.50
CA THR A 160 4.59 4.90 6.55
C THR A 160 3.63 5.97 7.03
N PHE A 161 4.04 6.82 7.98
CA PHE A 161 3.15 7.79 8.60
C PHE A 161 3.41 9.21 8.11
N ALA A 162 4.65 9.71 8.21
CA ALA A 162 4.95 11.11 7.93
C ALA A 162 4.92 11.43 6.42
N LEU A 163 5.59 10.64 5.58
CA LEU A 163 5.66 10.89 4.14
C LEU A 163 4.34 10.59 3.43
N ARG A 164 3.68 9.47 3.75
CA ARG A 164 2.35 9.16 3.19
C ARG A 164 1.28 10.15 3.60
N ALA A 165 1.25 10.61 4.85
CA ALA A 165 0.30 11.64 5.26
C ALA A 165 0.55 12.96 4.52
N SER A 166 1.81 13.28 4.25
CA SER A 166 2.19 14.48 3.49
C SER A 166 1.82 14.36 2.02
N GLU A 167 2.09 13.22 1.38
CA GLU A 167 1.67 12.92 -0.01
C GLU A 167 0.14 13.02 -0.14
N GLN A 168 -0.59 12.42 0.79
CA GLN A 168 -2.06 12.48 0.78
C GLN A 168 -2.57 13.91 0.93
N ARG A 169 -1.92 14.73 1.76
CA ARG A 169 -2.28 16.15 1.93
C ARG A 169 -1.95 16.97 0.67
N ILE A 170 -0.79 16.75 0.07
CA ILE A 170 -0.39 17.42 -1.19
C ILE A 170 -1.38 17.07 -2.31
N LYS A 171 -1.75 15.79 -2.45
CA LYS A 171 -2.78 15.36 -3.38
C LYS A 171 -4.13 16.01 -3.11
N THR A 172 -4.56 16.05 -1.85
CA THR A 172 -5.88 16.59 -1.47
C THR A 172 -5.98 18.10 -1.69
N TYR A 173 -4.94 18.86 -1.37
CA TYR A 173 -4.98 20.33 -1.42
C TYR A 173 -4.48 20.92 -2.74
N TYR A 174 -3.48 20.29 -3.38
CA TYR A 174 -2.84 20.83 -4.58
C TYR A 174 -3.10 19.97 -5.83
N GLY A 175 -3.69 18.77 -5.70
CA GLY A 175 -3.97 17.89 -6.83
C GLY A 175 -2.71 17.33 -7.51
N ILE A 176 -1.56 17.47 -6.87
CA ILE A 176 -0.27 16.99 -7.39
C ILE A 176 -0.10 15.54 -6.93
N ASP A 177 0.03 14.63 -7.90
CA ASP A 177 0.35 13.22 -7.68
C ASP A 177 1.84 12.97 -7.91
N GLY A 178 2.47 12.20 -7.01
CA GLY A 178 3.83 11.72 -7.21
C GLY A 178 3.91 10.77 -8.41
N ASN A 179 4.97 10.85 -9.20
CA ASN A 179 5.18 10.00 -10.38
C ASN A 179 5.66 8.57 -10.04
N ASN A 180 5.48 8.12 -8.79
CA ASN A 180 5.97 6.84 -8.25
C ASN A 180 7.48 6.59 -8.44
N ALA A 181 8.28 7.62 -8.75
CA ALA A 181 9.72 7.49 -8.80
C ALA A 181 10.31 7.54 -7.38
N ASN A 182 11.33 6.70 -7.12
CA ASN A 182 12.04 6.72 -5.85
C ASN A 182 12.77 8.07 -5.69
N LEU A 183 12.34 8.88 -4.73
CA LEU A 183 13.08 10.07 -4.30
C LEU A 183 14.08 9.65 -3.21
N ALA A 184 15.34 9.44 -3.59
CA ALA A 184 16.40 9.18 -2.61
C ALA A 184 16.75 10.49 -1.89
N VAL A 185 16.37 10.60 -0.61
CA VAL A 185 16.88 11.64 0.29
C VAL A 185 18.11 11.09 0.97
N GLU A 186 19.29 11.47 0.47
CA GLU A 186 20.56 11.00 1.01
C GLU A 186 21.03 11.97 2.10
N LEU A 187 21.06 11.50 3.35
CA LEU A 187 21.65 12.23 4.47
C LEU A 187 23.17 12.09 4.39
N ARG A 188 23.87 13.20 4.16
CA ARG A 188 25.33 13.22 4.15
C ARG A 188 25.83 14.16 5.24
N THR A 189 26.65 13.65 6.15
CA THR A 189 27.34 14.50 7.12
C THR A 189 28.39 15.32 6.39
N PHE A 190 28.41 16.63 6.62
CA PHE A 190 29.53 17.49 6.23
C PHE A 190 30.10 18.16 7.48
N THR A 191 31.31 18.69 7.39
CA THR A 191 31.96 19.40 8.50
C THR A 191 32.69 20.59 7.89
N ASP A 192 32.23 21.80 8.15
CA ASP A 192 32.90 23.05 7.72
C ASP A 192 33.40 23.92 8.89
N GLY A 193 33.15 23.48 10.13
CA GLY A 193 33.69 24.07 11.36
C GLY A 193 32.66 24.94 12.09
N ALA A 194 32.83 25.08 13.41
CA ALA A 194 31.82 25.69 14.28
C ALA A 194 31.48 27.16 13.92
N GLY A 195 30.20 27.44 13.75
CA GLY A 195 29.61 28.77 13.60
C GLY A 195 29.14 29.14 12.19
N ASN A 196 29.10 28.19 11.25
CA ASN A 196 28.71 28.43 9.86
C ASN A 196 27.33 27.84 9.52
N THR A 197 27.20 27.17 8.37
CA THR A 197 25.89 26.72 7.87
C THR A 197 25.52 25.42 8.57
N ALA A 198 24.57 25.46 9.51
CA ALA A 198 24.16 24.27 10.26
C ALA A 198 23.56 23.15 9.40
N ALA A 199 22.85 23.50 8.32
CA ALA A 199 22.35 22.56 7.35
C ALA A 199 22.13 23.24 5.98
N ARG A 200 22.23 22.46 4.90
CA ARG A 200 21.83 22.90 3.55
C ARG A 200 21.16 21.79 2.77
N VAL A 201 20.27 22.19 1.88
CA VAL A 201 19.56 21.29 0.97
C VAL A 201 19.99 21.61 -0.45
N GLY A 202 20.47 20.59 -1.15
CA GLY A 202 20.78 20.67 -2.58
C GLY A 202 19.83 19.79 -3.38
N SER A 203 19.15 20.39 -4.37
CA SER A 203 18.35 19.65 -5.35
C SER A 203 19.04 19.67 -6.71
N SER A 204 19.21 18.51 -7.33
CA SER A 204 19.61 18.41 -8.74
C SER A 204 18.37 18.25 -9.60
N VAL A 205 18.13 19.20 -10.50
CA VAL A 205 17.00 19.17 -11.43
C VAL A 205 17.50 18.69 -12.79
N ASN A 206 16.90 17.62 -13.32
CA ASN A 206 17.16 17.20 -14.68
C ASN A 206 16.53 18.23 -15.64
N THR A 207 17.38 18.99 -16.33
CA THR A 207 16.98 20.10 -17.21
C THR A 207 16.15 19.66 -18.43
N THR A 208 16.09 18.36 -18.74
CA THR A 208 15.32 17.84 -19.87
C THR A 208 13.90 17.46 -19.45
N THR A 209 13.71 17.01 -18.21
CA THR A 209 12.39 16.56 -17.70
C THR A 209 11.77 17.53 -16.70
N ASN A 210 12.51 18.55 -16.25
CA ASN A 210 12.15 19.43 -15.12
C ASN A 210 11.74 18.66 -13.85
N VAL A 211 12.34 17.48 -13.66
CA VAL A 211 12.14 16.64 -12.47
C VAL A 211 13.36 16.76 -11.57
N ALA A 212 13.13 17.03 -10.28
CA ALA A 212 14.16 16.95 -9.25
C ALA A 212 14.54 15.48 -9.03
N THR A 213 15.78 15.11 -9.36
CA THR A 213 16.24 13.70 -9.33
C THR A 213 17.00 13.33 -8.06
N GLN A 214 17.45 14.32 -7.28
CA GLN A 214 18.19 14.06 -6.05
C GLN A 214 18.03 15.24 -5.08
N HIS A 215 17.46 14.97 -3.90
CA HIS A 215 17.46 15.89 -2.77
C HIS A 215 18.51 15.42 -1.77
N THR A 216 19.59 16.18 -1.63
CA THR A 216 20.63 15.92 -0.63
C THR A 216 20.43 16.86 0.53
N MET A 217 20.21 16.31 1.73
CA MET A 217 20.24 17.06 2.97
C MET A 217 21.61 16.86 3.59
N GLN A 218 22.33 17.96 3.78
CA GLN A 218 23.61 17.97 4.43
C GLN A 218 23.44 18.67 5.76
N VAL A 219 23.83 18.03 6.86
CA VAL A 219 23.77 18.58 8.23
C VAL A 219 25.18 18.59 8.80
N ASP A 220 25.62 19.73 9.35
CA ASP A 220 26.90 19.83 10.05
C ASP A 220 26.69 19.53 11.53
N MET A 221 27.26 18.41 11.99
CA MET A 221 27.15 17.99 13.38
C MET A 221 28.06 18.79 14.33
N ALA A 222 29.06 19.51 13.80
CA ALA A 222 30.01 20.29 14.59
C ALA A 222 29.41 21.61 15.13
N ASP A 223 28.34 22.10 14.50
CA ASP A 223 27.59 23.26 14.96
C ASP A 223 26.68 22.96 16.17
N PHE A 224 26.47 21.68 16.49
CA PHE A 224 25.64 21.24 17.61
C PHE A 224 26.49 20.83 18.82
N THR A 225 27.08 21.83 19.52
CA THR A 225 27.83 21.61 20.77
C THR A 225 27.16 22.24 22.00
N PRO A 226 26.97 21.50 23.12
CA PRO A 226 27.31 20.09 23.34
C PRO A 226 26.27 19.10 22.77
N PRO A 227 26.69 17.89 22.35
CA PRO A 227 25.80 16.88 21.78
C PRO A 227 24.98 16.20 22.87
N ASN A 228 23.70 16.55 23.02
CA ASN A 228 22.78 15.88 23.91
C ASN A 228 21.50 15.41 23.19
N LEU A 229 21.48 14.13 22.80
CA LEU A 229 20.27 13.35 22.58
C LEU A 229 19.94 12.65 23.92
N PRO A 230 18.66 12.54 24.38
CA PRO A 230 17.45 12.36 23.58
C PRO A 230 16.39 13.47 23.74
N ASN A 231 16.72 14.60 24.38
CA ASN A 231 15.80 15.74 24.60
C ASN A 231 16.56 17.06 24.37
N GLY A 232 16.80 17.42 23.11
CA GLY A 232 17.87 18.34 22.70
C GLY A 232 17.78 19.78 23.24
N GLY A 233 18.34 20.01 24.44
CA GLY A 233 18.83 21.31 24.89
C GLY A 233 17.93 22.11 25.84
N ASN A 234 18.56 22.99 26.62
CA ASN A 234 17.86 24.00 27.42
C ASN A 234 17.76 25.31 26.61
N ALA A 235 16.70 26.09 26.84
CA ALA A 235 16.44 27.35 26.12
C ALA A 235 17.71 28.25 26.04
N PRO A 236 17.98 28.89 24.88
CA PRO A 236 17.08 29.08 23.74
C PRO A 236 17.32 28.16 22.53
N PHE A 237 18.29 27.24 22.56
CA PHE A 237 18.67 26.44 21.38
C PHE A 237 18.19 25.00 21.52
N TYR A 238 17.14 24.64 20.76
CA TYR A 238 16.59 23.29 20.72
C TYR A 238 17.01 22.59 19.42
N ASN A 239 18.04 21.74 19.50
CA ASN A 239 18.65 21.11 18.32
C ASN A 239 17.64 20.30 17.49
N ASP A 240 16.72 19.59 18.14
CA ASP A 240 15.66 18.81 17.47
C ASP A 240 14.71 19.70 16.64
N ARG A 241 14.44 20.92 17.11
CA ARG A 241 13.58 21.88 16.38
C ARG A 241 14.31 22.53 15.22
N ILE A 242 15.61 22.76 15.35
CA ILE A 242 16.44 23.28 14.26
C ILE A 242 16.50 22.23 13.14
N ILE A 243 16.77 20.96 13.49
CA ILE A 243 16.76 19.86 12.52
C ILE A 243 15.38 19.75 11.85
N MET A 244 14.28 19.75 12.62
CA MET A 244 12.94 19.70 12.02
C MET A 244 12.61 20.93 11.16
N HIS A 245 13.07 22.13 11.53
CA HIS A 245 12.91 23.33 10.72
C HIS A 245 13.63 23.21 9.37
N GLU A 246 14.86 22.71 9.38
CA GLU A 246 15.65 22.49 8.16
C GLU A 246 15.08 21.35 7.30
N MET A 247 14.47 20.33 7.92
CA MET A 247 13.70 19.31 7.19
C MET A 247 12.49 19.88 6.46
N VAL A 248 11.84 20.91 7.02
CA VAL A 248 10.72 21.58 6.33
C VAL A 248 11.21 22.33 5.10
N HIS A 249 12.35 23.02 5.17
CA HIS A 249 12.94 23.67 3.98
C HIS A 249 13.34 22.66 2.92
N ALA A 250 13.80 21.47 3.32
CA ALA A 250 14.14 20.40 2.38
C ALA A 250 12.96 19.82 1.60
N VAL A 251 11.75 19.93 2.15
CA VAL A 251 10.51 19.44 1.54
C VAL A 251 9.80 20.54 0.75
N MET A 252 10.08 21.82 1.02
CA MET A 252 9.48 22.97 0.32
C MET A 252 10.27 23.47 -0.90
N GLY A 253 11.45 22.90 -1.18
CA GLY A 253 12.34 23.28 -2.29
C GLY A 253 12.04 22.61 -3.62
#